data_AF-A0A661DKL6-F1
#
_entry.id   AF-A0A661DKL6-F1
#
_cell.length_a   1.000
_cell.length_b   1.000
_cell.length_c   1.000
_cell.angle_alpha   90.00
_cell.angle_beta   90.00
_cell.angle_gamma   90.00
#
_symmetry.space_group_name_H-M   'P 1'
#
loop_
_entity.id
_entity.type
_entity.pdbx_description
1 polymer ?
#
loop_
_entity_poly.entity_id
_entity_poly.type
_entity_poly.pdbx_seq_one_letter_code
_entity_poly.pdbx_strand_id
1 'polypeptide(L)'
;METEQPFMAHLIELRDRVLRIVVVVIAIFLVLFFFANDLYHLVSEPLLSKLPDGSTMIATGVAAPFLTPFKLSLVASIFMAIPYIFYQFWSFVAPGLYNHEKRLALPLIASSVVLFYCGILFSFYIVFPLMFAFFTATTPEGVAMMTDISQYLDFILKMFFAFGIAFEVPVFTIVLTITGVTNADQLAKKRPYVIVGSFVIGMLLTPPDIVSQTLLAIPVWLLFELGIIFSRIIGKRKAREEKNNFVNDQSSGDSNEPSAGNEPSANNKPSADNEESSASDEPRYKPMTDEEMEAELDAIEQEDKP
;
A
#
# COMPACT_ATOMS: atom_id res chain seq x y z
N MET A 1 18.14 -0.35 29.02
CA MET A 1 17.99 -1.74 28.55
C MET A 1 16.60 -2.04 27.94
N GLU A 2 15.73 -1.05 27.69
CA GLU A 2 14.36 -1.31 27.19
C GLU A 2 14.18 -1.26 25.66
N THR A 3 15.22 -0.89 24.89
CA THR A 3 15.14 -0.77 23.41
C THR A 3 15.61 -2.00 22.63
N GLU A 4 16.22 -3.01 23.25
CA GLU A 4 16.63 -4.25 22.56
C GLU A 4 15.49 -5.26 22.38
N GLN A 5 14.52 -5.29 23.31
CA GLN A 5 13.36 -6.17 23.20
C GLN A 5 12.44 -5.91 21.99
N PRO A 6 12.15 -4.66 21.56
CA PRO A 6 11.24 -4.42 20.43
C PRO A 6 11.82 -4.82 19.06
N PHE A 7 13.12 -4.61 18.81
CA PHE A 7 13.74 -5.02 17.54
C PHE A 7 13.84 -6.55 17.43
N MET A 8 14.25 -7.21 18.52
CA MET A 8 14.33 -8.67 18.56
C MET A 8 12.94 -9.32 18.39
N ALA A 9 11.91 -8.75 19.01
CA ALA A 9 10.54 -9.19 18.84
C ALA A 9 10.05 -9.04 17.39
N HIS A 10 10.36 -7.91 16.74
CA HIS A 10 9.98 -7.68 15.34
C HIS A 10 10.67 -8.67 14.38
N LEU A 11 11.94 -9.01 14.62
CA LEU A 11 12.65 -10.04 13.84
C LEU A 11 12.07 -11.44 14.05
N ILE A 12 11.70 -11.79 15.27
CA ILE A 12 11.05 -13.07 15.59
C ILE A 12 9.70 -13.16 14.87
N GLU A 13 8.93 -12.07 14.88
CA GLU A 13 7.65 -12.00 14.17
C GLU A 13 7.81 -12.18 12.65
N LEU A 14 8.80 -11.52 12.04
CA LEU A 14 9.11 -11.69 10.62
C LEU A 14 9.43 -13.15 10.31
N ARG A 15 10.31 -13.78 11.10
CA ARG A 15 10.69 -15.19 10.93
C ARG A 15 9.46 -16.10 10.97
N ASP A 16 8.62 -15.94 11.98
CA ASP A 16 7.45 -16.81 12.17
C ASP A 16 6.38 -16.59 11.08
N ARG A 17 6.27 -15.38 10.53
CA ARG A 17 5.43 -15.09 9.35
C ARG A 17 5.99 -15.72 8.08
N VAL A 18 7.29 -15.58 7.84
CA VAL A 18 7.98 -16.19 6.69
C VAL A 18 7.85 -17.71 6.73
N LEU A 19 8.08 -18.34 7.89
CA LEU A 19 7.92 -19.79 8.03
C LEU A 19 6.50 -20.25 7.72
N ARG A 20 5.48 -19.52 8.19
CA ARG A 20 4.08 -19.81 7.87
C ARG A 20 3.78 -19.68 6.37
N ILE A 21 4.33 -18.66 5.71
CA ILE A 21 4.20 -18.49 4.25
C ILE A 21 4.82 -19.71 3.54
N VAL A 22 6.05 -20.08 3.92
CA VAL A 22 6.77 -21.21 3.33
C VAL A 22 5.99 -22.51 3.51
N VAL A 23 5.44 -22.77 4.71
CA VAL A 23 4.62 -23.96 4.98
C VAL A 23 3.37 -24.00 4.09
N VAL A 24 2.66 -22.88 3.94
CA VAL A 24 1.46 -22.82 3.08
C VAL A 24 1.83 -23.05 1.61
N VAL A 25 2.91 -22.41 1.12
CA VAL A 25 3.38 -22.60 -0.25
C VAL A 25 3.78 -24.06 -0.48
N ILE A 26 4.53 -24.68 0.44
CA ILE A 26 4.91 -26.09 0.33
C ILE A 26 3.68 -27.00 0.37
N ALA A 27 2.70 -26.73 1.23
CA ALA A 27 1.47 -27.52 1.29
C ALA A 27 0.70 -27.48 -0.04
N ILE A 28 0.54 -26.29 -0.63
CA ILE A 28 -0.10 -26.13 -1.94
C ILE A 28 0.74 -26.79 -3.05
N PHE A 29 2.06 -26.63 -3.00
CA PHE A 29 2.99 -27.26 -3.93
C PHE A 29 2.88 -28.79 -3.92
N LEU A 30 2.84 -29.41 -2.74
CA LEU A 30 2.71 -30.87 -2.62
C LEU A 30 1.42 -31.40 -3.27
N VAL A 31 0.33 -30.61 -3.20
CA VAL A 31 -0.91 -30.96 -3.90
C VAL A 31 -0.76 -30.80 -5.41
N LEU A 32 -0.24 -29.65 -5.89
CA LEU A 32 -0.03 -29.38 -7.31
C LEU A 32 1.03 -30.29 -7.95
N PHE A 33 1.98 -30.78 -7.16
CA PHE A 33 3.08 -31.63 -7.61
C PHE A 33 2.58 -32.92 -8.27
N PHE A 34 1.53 -33.54 -7.72
CA PHE A 34 0.92 -34.75 -8.30
C PHE A 34 0.30 -34.50 -9.67
N PHE A 35 -0.13 -33.26 -9.94
CA PHE A 35 -0.78 -32.84 -11.18
C PHE A 35 0.14 -31.96 -12.05
N ALA A 36 1.47 -32.01 -11.84
CA ALA A 36 2.39 -31.06 -12.46
C ALA A 36 2.34 -31.11 -14.00
N ASN A 37 2.23 -32.31 -14.59
CA ASN A 37 2.12 -32.47 -16.04
C ASN A 37 0.79 -31.94 -16.59
N ASP A 38 -0.32 -32.25 -15.93
CA ASP A 38 -1.66 -31.78 -16.35
C ASP A 38 -1.75 -30.25 -16.24
N LEU A 39 -1.23 -29.69 -15.14
CA LEU A 39 -1.12 -28.24 -14.95
C LEU A 39 -0.26 -27.60 -16.03
N TYR A 40 0.85 -28.25 -16.40
CA TYR A 40 1.71 -27.79 -17.48
C TYR A 40 0.96 -27.72 -18.80
N HIS A 41 0.22 -28.76 -19.19
CA HIS A 41 -0.59 -28.70 -20.41
C HIS A 41 -1.64 -27.59 -20.36
N LEU A 42 -2.37 -27.46 -19.25
CA LEU A 42 -3.42 -26.46 -19.08
C LEU A 42 -2.89 -25.02 -19.17
N VAL A 43 -1.74 -24.74 -18.56
CA VAL A 43 -1.17 -23.39 -18.51
C VAL A 43 -0.34 -23.09 -19.77
N SER A 44 0.36 -24.07 -20.32
CA SER A 44 1.21 -23.85 -21.49
C SER A 44 0.43 -23.62 -22.77
N GLU A 45 -0.75 -24.23 -22.95
CA GLU A 45 -1.58 -24.06 -24.15
C GLU A 45 -1.94 -22.58 -24.47
N PRO A 46 -2.49 -21.79 -23.53
CA PRO A 46 -2.78 -20.38 -23.80
C PRO A 46 -1.50 -19.54 -23.96
N LEU A 47 -0.40 -19.91 -23.31
CA LEU A 47 0.88 -19.23 -23.50
C LEU A 47 1.41 -19.49 -24.92
N LEU A 48 1.40 -20.76 -25.34
CA LEU A 48 1.77 -21.22 -26.68
C LEU A 48 0.99 -20.54 -27.79
N SER A 49 -0.31 -20.29 -27.59
CA SER A 49 -1.15 -19.57 -28.56
C SER A 49 -0.70 -18.12 -28.85
N LYS A 50 0.19 -17.55 -28.02
CA LYS A 50 0.76 -16.21 -28.20
C LYS A 50 2.08 -16.21 -28.95
N LEU A 51 2.63 -17.40 -29.26
CA LEU A 51 3.78 -17.50 -30.13
C LEU A 51 3.36 -17.26 -31.60
N PRO A 52 4.27 -16.73 -32.44
CA PRO A 52 3.99 -16.51 -33.86
C PRO A 52 3.67 -17.84 -34.58
N ASP A 53 2.74 -17.78 -35.53
CA ASP A 53 2.32 -18.93 -36.34
C ASP A 53 3.55 -19.61 -37.00
N GLY A 54 3.68 -20.93 -36.81
CA GLY A 54 4.78 -21.74 -37.37
C GLY A 54 6.03 -21.84 -36.49
N SER A 55 6.06 -21.24 -35.30
CA SER A 55 7.11 -21.48 -34.32
C SER A 55 6.91 -22.84 -33.64
N THR A 56 7.96 -23.66 -33.60
CA THR A 56 7.98 -24.92 -32.85
C THR A 56 8.83 -24.72 -31.60
N MET A 57 8.33 -25.16 -30.44
CA MET A 57 9.14 -25.16 -29.23
C MET A 57 10.04 -26.39 -29.22
N ILE A 58 11.30 -26.15 -28.89
CA ILE A 58 12.28 -27.20 -28.68
C ILE A 58 12.65 -27.28 -27.21
N ALA A 59 13.09 -28.46 -26.78
CA ALA A 59 13.76 -28.62 -25.49
C ALA A 59 15.26 -28.77 -25.75
N THR A 60 16.03 -27.74 -25.44
CA THR A 60 17.50 -27.75 -25.62
C THR A 60 18.20 -28.51 -24.50
N GLY A 61 17.61 -28.54 -23.30
CA GLY A 61 18.13 -29.27 -22.14
C GLY A 61 17.53 -30.67 -22.01
N VAL A 62 18.36 -31.66 -21.72
CA VAL A 62 17.93 -33.07 -21.52
C VAL A 62 16.93 -33.21 -20.37
N ALA A 63 17.13 -32.46 -19.28
CA ALA A 63 16.25 -32.46 -18.13
C ALA A 63 15.06 -31.49 -18.26
N ALA A 64 15.00 -30.66 -19.31
CA ALA A 64 13.99 -29.60 -19.43
C ALA A 64 12.55 -30.14 -19.44
N PRO A 65 12.20 -31.20 -20.20
CA PRO A 65 10.83 -31.74 -20.18
C PRO A 65 10.42 -32.28 -18.81
N PHE A 66 11.38 -32.76 -18.01
CA PHE A 66 11.14 -33.28 -16.68
C PHE A 66 11.02 -32.17 -15.63
N LEU A 67 11.92 -31.18 -15.62
CA LEU A 67 11.97 -30.14 -14.58
C LEU A 67 10.97 -29.00 -14.80
N THR A 68 10.56 -28.75 -16.05
CA THR A 68 9.69 -27.61 -16.39
C THR A 68 8.31 -27.69 -15.73
N PRO A 69 7.60 -28.84 -15.74
CA PRO A 69 6.33 -28.98 -15.03
C PRO A 69 6.45 -28.75 -13.51
N PHE A 70 7.53 -29.24 -12.87
CA PHE A 70 7.75 -29.02 -11.43
C PHE A 70 8.07 -27.56 -11.09
N LYS A 71 8.80 -26.87 -11.97
CA LYS A 71 9.06 -25.45 -11.81
C LYS A 71 7.76 -24.64 -11.89
N LEU A 72 6.91 -24.97 -12.86
CA LEU A 72 5.61 -24.33 -13.00
C LEU A 72 4.74 -24.58 -11.77
N SER A 73 4.64 -25.81 -11.27
CA SER A 73 3.81 -26.12 -10.10
C SER A 73 4.29 -25.40 -8.84
N LEU A 74 5.62 -25.26 -8.66
CA LEU A 74 6.19 -24.44 -7.59
C LEU A 74 5.77 -22.97 -7.70
N VAL A 75 5.91 -22.36 -8.87
CA VAL A 75 5.53 -20.95 -9.05
C VAL A 75 4.01 -20.75 -8.94
N ALA A 76 3.21 -21.65 -9.50
CA ALA A 76 1.76 -21.64 -9.37
C ALA A 76 1.33 -21.75 -7.91
N SER A 77 2.02 -22.54 -7.08
CA SER A 77 1.75 -22.63 -5.64
C SER A 77 1.98 -21.30 -4.93
N ILE A 78 3.01 -20.54 -5.32
CA ILE A 78 3.29 -19.20 -4.79
C ILE A 78 2.16 -18.25 -5.19
N PHE A 79 1.75 -18.26 -6.47
CA PHE A 79 0.65 -17.40 -6.94
C PHE A 79 -0.69 -17.73 -6.29
N MET A 80 -0.96 -18.99 -6.00
CA MET A 80 -2.15 -19.39 -5.25
C MET A 80 -2.07 -18.98 -3.78
N ALA A 81 -0.86 -18.90 -3.21
CA ALA A 81 -0.62 -18.44 -1.85
C ALA A 81 -0.63 -16.91 -1.69
N ILE A 82 -0.68 -16.11 -2.77
CA ILE A 82 -0.63 -14.64 -2.73
C ILE A 82 -1.62 -14.01 -1.74
N PRO A 83 -2.91 -14.43 -1.66
CA PRO A 83 -3.84 -13.87 -0.68
C PRO A 83 -3.32 -13.99 0.76
N TYR A 84 -2.72 -15.14 1.08
CA TYR A 84 -2.13 -15.39 2.39
C TYR A 84 -0.79 -14.65 2.59
N ILE A 85 0.04 -14.59 1.55
CA ILE A 85 1.32 -13.85 1.57
C ILE A 85 1.08 -12.38 1.87
N PHE A 86 0.15 -11.73 1.15
CA PHE A 86 -0.16 -10.32 1.37
C PHE A 86 -0.83 -10.08 2.72
N TYR A 87 -1.70 -10.98 3.16
CA TYR A 87 -2.25 -10.90 4.52
C TYR A 87 -1.12 -10.88 5.57
N GLN A 88 -0.15 -11.79 5.45
CA GLN A 88 0.98 -11.84 6.39
C GLN A 88 1.93 -10.65 6.26
N PHE A 89 2.19 -10.19 5.04
CA PHE A 89 3.06 -9.06 4.75
C PHE A 89 2.49 -7.76 5.32
N TRP A 90 1.25 -7.41 4.99
CA TRP A 90 0.63 -6.16 5.45
C TRP A 90 0.38 -6.15 6.96
N SER A 91 0.07 -7.31 7.53
CA SER A 91 -0.05 -7.46 8.99
C SER A 91 1.28 -7.26 9.73
N PHE A 92 2.43 -7.39 9.05
CA PHE A 92 3.75 -7.12 9.60
C PHE A 92 4.17 -5.65 9.41
N VAL A 93 3.94 -5.10 8.21
CA VAL A 93 4.40 -3.75 7.84
C VAL A 93 3.64 -2.64 8.57
N ALA A 94 2.34 -2.82 8.79
CA ALA A 94 1.51 -1.76 9.36
C ALA A 94 0.64 -2.26 10.54
N PRO A 95 1.25 -2.68 11.67
CA PRO A 95 0.49 -2.98 12.89
C PRO A 95 -0.28 -1.74 13.40
N GLY A 96 0.25 -0.54 13.14
CA GLY A 96 -0.37 0.74 13.51
C GLY A 96 -1.72 1.00 12.83
N LEU A 97 -1.93 0.50 11.61
CA LEU A 97 -3.22 0.64 10.91
C LEU A 97 -4.30 -0.26 11.54
N TYR A 98 -3.90 -1.40 12.11
CA TYR A 98 -4.81 -2.37 12.72
C TYR A 98 -5.37 -1.94 14.07
N ASN A 99 -4.69 -1.04 14.80
CA ASN A 99 -5.08 -0.70 16.16
C ASN A 99 -6.17 0.38 16.25
N HIS A 100 -6.22 1.32 15.30
CA HIS A 100 -7.20 2.41 15.31
C HIS A 100 -8.05 2.50 14.02
N GLU A 101 -7.67 1.84 12.91
CA GLU A 101 -8.38 1.91 11.62
C GLU A 101 -8.55 0.51 10.94
N LYS A 102 -9.04 -0.50 11.68
CA LYS A 102 -9.32 -1.85 11.13
C LYS A 102 -10.11 -1.84 9.82
N ARG A 103 -10.94 -0.81 9.61
CA ARG A 103 -11.77 -0.62 8.40
C ARG A 103 -10.97 -0.34 7.13
N LEU A 104 -9.75 0.22 7.21
CA LEU A 104 -8.91 0.50 6.05
C LEU A 104 -7.92 -0.64 5.73
N ALA A 105 -7.54 -1.44 6.71
CA ALA A 105 -6.60 -2.55 6.50
C ALA A 105 -7.18 -3.65 5.58
N LEU A 106 -8.44 -4.05 5.81
CA LEU A 106 -9.09 -5.11 5.02
C LEU A 106 -9.27 -4.75 3.53
N PRO A 107 -9.84 -3.60 3.14
CA PRO A 107 -9.97 -3.24 1.73
C PRO A 107 -8.61 -3.03 1.07
N LEU A 108 -7.57 -2.67 1.81
CA LEU A 108 -6.21 -2.54 1.27
C LEU A 108 -5.59 -3.90 0.95
N ILE A 109 -5.73 -4.88 1.82
CA ILE A 109 -5.28 -6.26 1.55
C ILE A 109 -6.08 -6.85 0.39
N ALA A 110 -7.41 -6.66 0.37
CA ALA A 110 -8.22 -7.12 -0.76
C ALA A 110 -7.82 -6.44 -2.08
N SER A 111 -7.58 -5.12 -2.05
CA SER A 111 -7.17 -4.36 -3.24
C SER A 111 -5.80 -4.81 -3.75
N SER A 112 -4.83 -5.08 -2.87
CA SER A 112 -3.51 -5.59 -3.28
C SER A 112 -3.65 -6.95 -3.96
N VAL A 113 -4.36 -7.91 -3.36
CA VAL A 113 -4.58 -9.22 -4.00
C VAL A 113 -5.20 -9.07 -5.39
N VAL A 114 -6.20 -8.21 -5.56
CA VAL A 114 -6.81 -7.92 -6.86
C VAL A 114 -5.81 -7.27 -7.81
N LEU A 115 -5.04 -6.28 -7.35
CA LEU A 115 -4.05 -5.58 -8.17
C LEU A 115 -2.95 -6.51 -8.66
N PHE A 116 -2.47 -7.43 -7.82
CA PHE A 116 -1.49 -8.43 -8.21
C PHE A 116 -1.99 -9.33 -9.35
N TYR A 117 -3.21 -9.88 -9.24
CA TYR A 117 -3.78 -10.67 -10.32
C TYR A 117 -4.09 -9.83 -11.56
N CYS A 118 -4.52 -8.56 -11.39
CA CYS A 118 -4.60 -7.61 -12.50
C CYS A 118 -3.24 -7.39 -13.17
N GLY A 119 -2.14 -7.37 -12.41
CA GLY A 119 -0.78 -7.27 -12.94
C GLY A 119 -0.38 -8.50 -13.75
N ILE A 120 -0.75 -9.70 -13.30
CA ILE A 120 -0.58 -10.94 -14.06
C ILE A 120 -1.38 -10.89 -15.37
N LEU A 121 -2.66 -10.50 -15.30
CA LEU A 121 -3.51 -10.37 -16.48
C LEU A 121 -2.98 -9.31 -17.45
N PHE A 122 -2.53 -8.17 -16.95
CA PHE A 122 -1.88 -7.11 -17.74
C PHE A 122 -0.64 -7.65 -18.45
N SER A 123 0.20 -8.40 -17.74
CA SER A 123 1.38 -9.02 -18.33
C SER A 123 1.02 -10.00 -19.46
N PHE A 124 0.03 -10.87 -19.23
CA PHE A 124 -0.39 -11.87 -20.21
C PHE A 124 -1.07 -11.25 -21.45
N TYR A 125 -1.99 -10.31 -21.26
CA TYR A 125 -2.83 -9.80 -22.35
C TYR A 125 -2.23 -8.60 -23.09
N ILE A 126 -1.40 -7.78 -22.43
CA ILE A 126 -0.89 -6.53 -23.02
C ILE A 126 0.62 -6.65 -23.25
N VAL A 127 1.38 -7.06 -22.24
CA VAL A 127 2.84 -7.06 -22.35
C VAL A 127 3.35 -8.14 -23.28
N PHE A 128 2.87 -9.38 -23.16
CA PHE A 128 3.36 -10.47 -24.01
C PHE A 128 3.15 -10.24 -25.51
N PRO A 129 1.94 -9.88 -26.00
CA PRO A 129 1.76 -9.62 -27.42
C PRO A 129 2.66 -8.51 -27.94
N LEU A 130 2.89 -7.47 -27.14
CA LEU A 130 3.71 -6.32 -27.52
C LEU A 130 5.20 -6.69 -27.62
N MET A 131 5.68 -7.50 -26.67
CA MET A 131 7.03 -8.07 -26.67
C MET A 131 7.27 -9.01 -27.86
N PHE A 132 6.36 -9.95 -28.11
CA PHE A 132 6.51 -10.88 -29.23
C PHE A 132 6.36 -10.19 -30.58
N ALA A 133 5.45 -9.22 -30.72
CA ALA A 133 5.35 -8.41 -31.92
C ALA A 133 6.67 -7.69 -32.23
N PHE A 134 7.33 -7.13 -31.21
CA PHE A 134 8.65 -6.54 -31.36
C PHE A 134 9.70 -7.58 -31.79
N PHE A 135 9.79 -8.72 -31.12
CA PHE A 135 10.75 -9.77 -31.49
C PHE A 135 10.55 -10.28 -32.92
N THR A 136 9.30 -10.48 -33.35
CA THR A 136 9.00 -10.85 -34.74
C THR A 136 9.39 -9.77 -35.73
N ALA A 137 9.14 -8.49 -35.41
CA ALA A 137 9.47 -7.38 -36.31
C ALA A 137 10.99 -7.18 -36.46
N THR A 138 11.78 -7.58 -35.47
CA THR A 138 13.24 -7.52 -35.52
C THR A 138 13.91 -8.77 -36.09
N THR A 139 13.15 -9.84 -36.34
CA THR A 139 13.70 -11.09 -36.87
C THR A 139 14.06 -10.91 -38.35
N PRO A 140 15.31 -11.19 -38.77
CA PRO A 140 15.71 -11.10 -40.17
C PRO A 140 14.93 -12.08 -41.06
N GLU A 141 14.63 -11.68 -42.29
CA GLU A 141 13.99 -12.55 -43.28
C GLU A 141 14.82 -13.83 -43.49
N GLY A 142 14.18 -14.98 -43.35
CA GLY A 142 14.80 -16.30 -43.52
C GLY A 142 15.29 -16.98 -42.23
N VAL A 143 15.16 -16.36 -41.05
CA VAL A 143 15.48 -16.99 -39.75
C VAL A 143 14.20 -17.47 -39.07
N ALA A 144 14.11 -18.78 -38.81
CA ALA A 144 13.00 -19.35 -38.03
C ALA A 144 13.21 -19.08 -36.54
N MET A 145 12.22 -18.43 -35.91
CA MET A 145 12.17 -18.21 -34.46
C MET A 145 11.82 -19.52 -33.74
N MET A 146 12.84 -20.23 -33.24
CA MET A 146 12.66 -21.41 -32.39
C MET A 146 12.88 -21.01 -30.93
N THR A 147 11.88 -21.23 -30.08
CA THR A 147 11.96 -20.90 -28.65
C THR A 147 12.15 -22.15 -27.81
N ASP A 148 13.02 -22.06 -26.81
CA ASP A 148 13.19 -23.13 -25.82
C ASP A 148 12.06 -23.08 -24.80
N ILE A 149 11.46 -24.24 -24.54
CA ILE A 149 10.31 -24.38 -23.65
C ILE A 149 10.59 -23.90 -22.21
N SER A 150 11.79 -24.15 -21.69
CA SER A 150 12.16 -23.77 -20.33
C SER A 150 12.48 -22.28 -20.26
N GLN A 151 13.18 -21.74 -21.27
CA GLN A 151 13.49 -20.30 -21.31
C GLN A 151 12.24 -19.46 -21.50
N TYR A 152 11.32 -19.93 -22.34
CA TYR A 152 10.03 -19.29 -22.55
C TYR A 152 9.20 -19.27 -21.27
N LEU A 153 9.08 -20.41 -20.59
CA LEU A 153 8.39 -20.47 -19.30
C LEU A 153 9.07 -19.54 -18.27
N ASP A 154 10.40 -19.56 -18.19
CA ASP A 154 11.16 -18.73 -17.27
C ASP A 154 10.92 -17.25 -17.49
N PHE A 155 10.90 -16.83 -18.76
CA PHE A 155 10.60 -15.47 -19.15
C PHE A 155 9.19 -15.06 -18.70
N ILE A 156 8.20 -15.90 -18.97
CA ILE A 156 6.79 -15.66 -18.59
C ILE A 156 6.62 -15.58 -17.07
N LEU A 157 7.16 -16.55 -16.34
CA LEU A 157 7.03 -16.60 -14.88
C LEU A 157 7.72 -15.40 -14.22
N LYS A 158 8.90 -14.98 -14.73
CA LYS A 158 9.58 -13.76 -14.28
C LYS A 158 8.72 -12.52 -14.54
N MET A 159 8.10 -12.41 -15.71
CA MET A 159 7.22 -11.29 -16.05
C MET A 159 5.99 -11.24 -15.17
N PHE A 160 5.34 -12.38 -14.91
CA PHE A 160 4.20 -12.44 -13.99
C PHE A 160 4.58 -12.00 -12.58
N PHE A 161 5.73 -12.43 -12.06
CA PHE A 161 6.23 -11.95 -10.77
C PHE A 161 6.52 -10.46 -10.79
N ALA A 162 7.23 -9.97 -11.80
CA ALA A 162 7.62 -8.58 -11.87
C ALA A 162 6.44 -7.64 -12.01
N PHE A 163 5.50 -7.91 -12.91
CA PHE A 163 4.31 -7.09 -13.09
C PHE A 163 3.32 -7.27 -11.94
N GLY A 164 3.17 -8.48 -11.39
CA GLY A 164 2.37 -8.68 -10.19
C GLY A 164 2.86 -7.81 -9.03
N ILE A 165 4.18 -7.80 -8.77
CA ILE A 165 4.78 -6.95 -7.73
C ILE A 165 4.75 -5.46 -8.13
N ALA A 166 4.98 -5.11 -9.40
CA ALA A 166 4.93 -3.73 -9.85
C ALA A 166 3.53 -3.12 -9.69
N PHE A 167 2.48 -3.92 -9.86
CA PHE A 167 1.11 -3.50 -9.59
C PHE A 167 0.83 -3.24 -8.12
N GLU A 168 1.71 -3.63 -7.19
CA GLU A 168 1.61 -3.24 -5.78
C GLU A 168 2.18 -1.85 -5.50
N VAL A 169 2.94 -1.25 -6.42
CA VAL A 169 3.54 0.08 -6.23
C VAL A 169 2.48 1.13 -5.82
N PRO A 170 1.31 1.24 -6.46
CA PRO A 170 0.23 2.11 -6.00
C PRO A 170 -0.16 1.87 -4.54
N VAL A 171 -0.35 0.61 -4.14
CA VAL A 171 -0.74 0.26 -2.76
C VAL A 171 0.34 0.70 -1.77
N PHE A 172 1.61 0.42 -2.08
CA PHE A 172 2.74 0.87 -1.27
C PHE A 172 2.75 2.39 -1.12
N THR A 173 2.60 3.16 -2.22
CA THR A 173 2.60 4.63 -2.14
C THR A 173 1.47 5.19 -1.28
N ILE A 174 0.29 4.56 -1.32
CA ILE A 174 -0.86 4.93 -0.50
C ILE A 174 -0.55 4.63 0.98
N VAL A 175 -0.07 3.42 1.29
CA VAL A 175 0.25 3.04 2.68
C VAL A 175 1.30 3.97 3.27
N LEU A 176 2.39 4.23 2.55
CA LEU A 176 3.46 5.14 2.99
C LEU A 176 2.94 6.57 3.28
N THR A 177 1.92 7.02 2.55
CA THR A 177 1.31 8.34 2.76
C THR A 177 0.34 8.34 3.93
N ILE A 178 -0.48 7.28 4.09
CA ILE A 178 -1.44 7.16 5.19
C ILE A 178 -0.73 6.98 6.53
N THR A 179 0.40 6.27 6.56
CA THR A 179 1.18 6.06 7.80
C THR A 179 2.03 7.28 8.17
N GLY A 180 2.05 8.34 7.35
CA GLY A 180 2.81 9.56 7.61
C GLY A 180 4.32 9.42 7.44
N VAL A 181 4.82 8.28 6.92
CA VAL A 181 6.25 8.07 6.66
C VAL A 181 6.76 9.07 5.61
N THR A 182 5.89 9.49 4.69
CA THR A 182 6.22 10.43 3.61
C THR A 182 4.96 11.04 3.02
N ASN A 183 5.11 12.15 2.28
CA ASN A 183 4.01 12.85 1.62
C ASN A 183 4.03 12.65 0.10
N ALA A 184 2.87 12.77 -0.56
CA ALA A 184 2.76 12.61 -2.00
C ALA A 184 3.70 13.53 -2.80
N ASP A 185 3.99 14.73 -2.30
CA ASP A 185 4.94 15.66 -2.94
C ASP A 185 6.40 15.22 -2.79
N GLN A 186 6.74 14.56 -1.68
CA GLN A 186 8.07 13.95 -1.51
C GLN A 186 8.24 12.75 -2.44
N LEU A 187 7.20 11.93 -2.62
CA LEU A 187 7.19 10.84 -3.61
C LEU A 187 7.33 11.39 -5.03
N ALA A 188 6.63 12.47 -5.36
CA ALA A 188 6.72 13.10 -6.67
C ALA A 188 8.14 13.61 -6.98
N LYS A 189 8.90 14.06 -5.97
CA LYS A 189 10.32 14.43 -6.16
C LYS A 189 11.21 13.22 -6.48
N LYS A 190 10.79 12.00 -6.12
CA LYS A 190 11.55 10.77 -6.36
C LYS A 190 11.28 10.10 -7.71
N ARG A 191 10.54 10.74 -8.62
CA ARG A 191 10.28 10.23 -9.99
C ARG A 191 11.55 9.75 -10.72
N PRO A 192 12.69 10.49 -10.70
CA PRO A 192 13.89 10.04 -11.41
C PRO A 192 14.40 8.69 -10.90
N TYR A 193 14.34 8.44 -9.59
CA TYR A 193 14.76 7.16 -9.00
C TYR A 193 13.85 6.01 -9.42
N VAL A 194 12.54 6.24 -9.48
CA VAL A 194 11.59 5.21 -9.91
C VAL A 194 11.75 4.90 -11.40
N ILE A 195 12.01 5.91 -12.23
CA ILE A 195 12.30 5.72 -13.65
C ILE A 195 13.56 4.87 -13.80
N VAL A 196 14.66 5.21 -13.11
CA VAL A 196 15.89 4.38 -13.15
C VAL A 196 15.60 2.96 -12.66
N GLY A 197 14.86 2.81 -11.56
CA GLY A 197 14.46 1.50 -11.03
C GLY A 197 13.64 0.67 -12.01
N SER A 198 12.70 1.28 -12.75
CA SER A 198 11.89 0.57 -13.74
C SER A 198 12.72 0.12 -14.94
N PHE A 199 13.69 0.92 -15.38
CA PHE A 199 14.65 0.51 -16.40
C PHE A 199 15.57 -0.63 -15.92
N VAL A 200 16.01 -0.63 -14.66
CA VAL A 200 16.81 -1.73 -14.09
C VAL A 200 15.99 -3.02 -14.03
N ILE A 201 14.73 -2.95 -13.62
CA ILE A 201 13.83 -4.10 -13.64
C ILE A 201 13.61 -4.59 -15.08
N GLY A 202 13.38 -3.67 -16.02
CA GLY A 202 13.28 -4.00 -17.45
C GLY A 202 14.51 -4.77 -17.95
N MET A 203 15.72 -4.30 -17.61
CA MET A 203 16.99 -4.95 -17.96
C MET A 203 17.14 -6.36 -17.37
N LEU A 204 16.54 -6.63 -16.20
CA LEU A 204 16.59 -7.96 -15.59
C LEU A 204 15.62 -8.95 -16.26
N LEU A 205 14.50 -8.43 -16.78
CA LEU A 205 13.41 -9.23 -17.32
C LEU A 205 13.53 -9.48 -18.81
N THR A 206 14.07 -8.53 -19.55
CA THR A 206 14.39 -8.69 -20.98
C THR A 206 15.89 -8.79 -21.17
N PRO A 207 16.34 -9.43 -22.26
CA PRO A 207 17.70 -9.23 -22.75
C PRO A 207 18.03 -7.73 -22.86
N PRO A 208 19.32 -7.35 -23.00
CA PRO A 208 19.73 -5.95 -23.14
C PRO A 208 19.29 -5.37 -24.50
N ASP A 209 17.99 -5.09 -24.61
CA ASP A 209 17.30 -4.48 -25.74
C ASP A 209 16.55 -3.23 -25.26
N ILE A 210 16.90 -2.07 -25.81
CA ILE A 210 16.43 -0.77 -25.34
C ILE A 210 14.92 -0.61 -25.58
N VAL A 211 14.39 -1.14 -26.68
CA VAL A 211 12.98 -0.97 -27.04
C VAL A 211 12.09 -1.74 -26.09
N SER A 212 12.33 -3.04 -25.95
CA SER A 212 11.65 -3.92 -25.01
C SER A 212 11.80 -3.44 -23.57
N GLN A 213 13.01 -3.00 -23.17
CA GLN A 213 13.24 -2.47 -21.83
C GLN A 213 12.39 -1.22 -21.57
N THR A 214 12.31 -0.30 -22.54
CA THR A 214 11.49 0.92 -22.42
C THR A 214 10.00 0.59 -22.39
N LEU A 215 9.58 -0.35 -23.22
CA LEU A 215 8.20 -0.84 -23.30
C LEU A 215 7.69 -1.36 -21.96
N LEU A 216 8.55 -2.02 -21.19
CA LEU A 216 8.24 -2.55 -19.85
C LEU A 216 8.37 -1.49 -18.75
N ALA A 217 9.31 -0.55 -18.89
CA ALA A 217 9.53 0.51 -17.92
C ALA A 217 8.37 1.50 -17.86
N ILE A 218 7.71 1.78 -19.00
CA ILE A 218 6.59 2.73 -19.10
C ILE A 218 5.40 2.33 -18.19
N PRO A 219 4.86 1.09 -18.26
CA PRO A 219 3.79 0.66 -17.36
C PRO A 219 4.14 0.82 -15.88
N VAL A 220 5.36 0.47 -15.47
CA VAL A 220 5.81 0.60 -14.07
C VAL A 220 5.83 2.06 -13.63
N TRP A 221 6.32 2.96 -14.48
CA TRP A 221 6.29 4.39 -14.22
C TRP A 221 4.86 4.94 -14.12
N LEU A 222 3.95 4.48 -14.99
CA LEU A 222 2.54 4.87 -14.97
C LEU A 222 1.85 4.41 -13.68
N LEU A 223 2.12 3.18 -13.22
CA LEU A 223 1.62 2.67 -11.94
C LEU A 223 2.08 3.52 -10.77
N PHE A 224 3.35 3.94 -10.76
CA PHE A 224 3.86 4.85 -9.74
C PHE A 224 3.11 6.20 -9.75
N GLU A 225 2.83 6.75 -10.93
CA GLU A 225 2.06 7.98 -11.06
C GLU A 225 0.63 7.84 -10.54
N LEU A 226 -0.04 6.73 -10.89
CA LEU A 226 -1.36 6.40 -10.35
C LEU A 226 -1.33 6.32 -8.82
N GLY A 227 -0.28 5.71 -8.26
CA GLY A 227 -0.06 5.65 -6.82
C GLY A 227 -0.02 7.03 -6.16
N ILE A 228 0.75 7.97 -6.72
CA ILE A 228 0.83 9.36 -6.23
C ILE A 228 -0.53 10.07 -6.34
N ILE A 229 -1.27 9.84 -7.43
CA ILE A 229 -2.59 10.45 -7.63
C ILE A 229 -3.57 9.96 -6.56
N PHE A 230 -3.66 8.64 -6.35
CA PHE A 230 -4.54 8.07 -5.34
C PHE A 230 -4.15 8.50 -3.92
N SER A 231 -2.85 8.56 -3.61
CA SER A 231 -2.40 9.01 -2.29
C SER A 231 -2.78 10.47 -2.00
N ARG A 232 -2.75 11.37 -3.00
CA ARG A 232 -3.23 12.76 -2.87
C ARG A 232 -4.75 12.83 -2.62
N ILE A 233 -5.54 12.00 -3.30
CA ILE A 233 -7.00 11.98 -3.14
C ILE A 233 -7.37 11.52 -1.73
N ILE A 234 -6.72 10.46 -1.25
CA ILE A 234 -6.96 9.89 0.08
C ILE A 234 -6.48 10.85 1.19
N GLY A 235 -5.30 11.43 1.03
CA GLY A 235 -4.76 12.41 2.00
C GLY A 235 -5.64 13.65 2.16
N LYS A 236 -6.21 14.17 1.06
CA LYS A 236 -7.16 15.31 1.12
C LYS A 236 -8.47 14.96 1.83
N ARG A 237 -8.95 13.72 1.74
CA ARG A 237 -10.16 13.27 2.45
C ARG A 237 -9.93 13.22 3.96
N LYS A 238 -8.82 12.65 4.42
CA LYS A 238 -8.46 12.62 5.85
C LYS A 238 -8.37 14.03 6.46
N ALA A 239 -7.65 14.94 5.80
CA ALA A 239 -7.53 16.33 6.27
C ALA A 239 -8.89 17.06 6.37
N ARG A 240 -9.86 16.69 5.52
CA ARG A 240 -11.23 17.24 5.57
C ARG A 240 -12.07 16.60 6.69
N GLU A 241 -11.94 15.30 6.91
CA GLU A 241 -12.63 14.57 7.99
C GLU A 241 -12.16 15.05 9.37
N GLU A 242 -10.86 15.24 9.56
CA GLU A 242 -10.29 15.82 10.78
C GLU A 242 -10.82 17.24 11.02
N LYS A 243 -10.79 18.10 10.00
CA LYS A 243 -11.30 19.47 10.11
C LYS A 243 -12.79 19.53 10.46
N ASN A 244 -13.61 18.62 9.92
CA ASN A 244 -15.03 18.53 10.26
C ASN A 244 -15.27 18.05 11.71
N ASN A 245 -14.45 17.12 12.20
CA ASN A 245 -14.56 16.67 13.59
C ASN A 245 -14.19 17.78 14.58
N PHE A 246 -13.14 18.57 14.29
CA PHE A 246 -12.77 19.73 15.12
C PHE A 246 -13.86 20.82 15.16
N VAL A 247 -14.55 21.07 14.04
CA VAL A 247 -15.65 22.06 13.98
C VAL A 247 -16.89 21.58 14.73
N ASN A 248 -17.21 20.28 14.68
CA ASN A 248 -18.34 19.72 15.42
C ASN A 248 -18.10 19.67 16.94
N ASP A 249 -16.86 19.46 17.38
CA ASP A 249 -16.51 19.43 18.80
C ASP A 249 -16.57 20.85 19.43
N GLN A 250 -16.15 21.88 18.69
CA GLN A 250 -16.30 23.28 19.12
C GLN A 250 -17.74 23.79 19.09
N SER A 251 -18.57 23.30 18.17
CA SER A 251 -20.01 23.66 18.10
C SER A 251 -20.87 22.98 19.17
N SER A 252 -20.36 21.95 19.84
CA SER A 252 -21.11 21.19 20.86
C SER A 252 -20.88 21.73 22.29
N GLY A 253 -19.97 22.69 22.47
CA GLY A 253 -19.59 23.24 23.78
C GLY A 253 -20.42 24.43 24.29
N ASP A 254 -21.39 24.94 23.53
CA ASP A 254 -22.12 26.18 23.87
C ASP A 254 -23.65 26.04 23.81
N SER A 255 -24.20 24.94 24.32
CA SER A 255 -25.65 24.78 24.48
C SER A 255 -26.03 24.14 25.82
N ASN A 256 -25.78 24.86 26.91
CA ASN A 256 -26.48 24.67 28.18
C ASN A 256 -27.11 25.99 28.62
N GLU A 257 -28.15 26.42 27.91
CA GLU A 257 -29.18 27.27 28.50
C GLU A 257 -30.15 26.36 29.30
N PRO A 258 -30.50 26.68 30.55
CA PRO A 258 -31.44 25.87 31.32
C PRO A 258 -32.86 26.06 30.76
N SER A 259 -33.42 24.98 30.23
CA SER A 259 -34.84 24.89 29.86
C SER A 259 -35.72 25.02 31.11
N ALA A 260 -36.46 26.13 31.20
CA ALA A 260 -37.60 26.27 32.09
C ALA A 260 -38.87 25.76 31.40
N GLY A 261 -39.63 24.88 32.06
CA GLY A 261 -41.01 24.60 31.66
C GLY A 261 -41.52 23.20 32.00
N ASN A 262 -41.67 22.87 33.28
CA ASN A 262 -42.69 21.90 33.71
C ASN A 262 -43.46 22.53 34.88
N GLU A 263 -44.72 22.90 34.62
CA GLU A 263 -45.70 23.20 35.66
C GLU A 263 -45.97 21.93 36.49
N PRO A 264 -46.32 22.10 37.78
CA PRO A 264 -47.70 21.82 38.12
C PRO A 264 -48.34 22.88 39.03
N SER A 265 -49.64 23.04 38.78
CA SER A 265 -50.62 23.82 39.53
C SER A 265 -50.71 23.42 41.01
N ALA A 266 -50.69 24.39 41.93
CA ALA A 266 -51.72 24.61 42.96
C ALA A 266 -51.27 25.58 44.09
N ASN A 267 -51.92 26.75 44.12
CA ASN A 267 -52.58 27.33 45.29
C ASN A 267 -51.76 27.71 46.55
N ASN A 268 -51.39 28.99 46.71
CA ASN A 268 -51.93 29.89 47.76
C ASN A 268 -51.17 31.23 47.84
N LYS A 269 -51.95 32.30 48.06
CA LYS A 269 -51.59 33.71 48.31
C LYS A 269 -51.19 33.92 49.80
N PRO A 270 -50.88 35.15 50.27
CA PRO A 270 -49.84 36.13 49.92
C PRO A 270 -48.93 36.47 51.14
N SER A 271 -48.01 37.44 50.96
CA SER A 271 -47.33 38.32 51.95
C SER A 271 -45.81 38.20 51.83
N ALA A 272 -44.95 39.17 52.12
CA ALA A 272 -44.96 40.61 52.27
C ALA A 272 -43.46 40.97 52.39
N ASP A 273 -43.12 42.22 52.11
CA ASP A 273 -41.97 42.97 52.63
C ASP A 273 -40.54 42.55 52.27
N ASN A 274 -39.88 43.55 51.68
CA ASN A 274 -38.59 44.10 52.09
C ASN A 274 -37.25 43.53 51.60
N GLU A 275 -36.47 44.51 51.16
CA GLU A 275 -35.07 44.79 51.45
C GLU A 275 -34.02 44.55 50.36
N GLU A 276 -33.40 45.69 50.04
CA GLU A 276 -32.16 45.91 49.32
C GLU A 276 -31.03 45.02 49.85
N SER A 277 -30.18 44.51 48.95
CA SER A 277 -28.75 44.45 49.24
C SER A 277 -27.93 44.38 47.95
N SER A 278 -27.10 45.41 47.79
CA SER A 278 -26.04 45.54 46.81
C SER A 278 -24.94 44.49 47.00
N ALA A 279 -24.54 43.81 45.93
CA ALA A 279 -23.20 43.23 45.83
C ALA A 279 -22.73 43.33 44.38
N SER A 280 -21.73 44.18 44.16
CA SER A 280 -21.02 44.40 42.92
C SER A 280 -20.20 43.16 42.53
N ASP A 281 -20.58 42.50 41.44
CA ASP A 281 -19.76 41.48 40.78
C ASP A 281 -18.65 42.17 39.97
N GLU A 282 -17.46 42.36 40.56
CA GLU A 282 -16.24 42.59 39.79
C GLU A 282 -15.65 41.23 39.33
N PRO A 283 -15.22 41.11 38.06
CA PRO A 283 -14.61 39.89 37.57
C PRO A 283 -13.25 39.63 38.25
N ARG A 284 -13.12 38.44 38.85
CA ARG A 284 -11.99 37.94 39.67
C ARG A 284 -10.64 37.80 38.90
N TYR A 285 -10.54 38.26 37.66
CA TYR A 285 -9.30 38.21 36.90
C TYR A 285 -9.24 39.41 35.94
N LYS A 286 -8.27 40.29 36.16
CA LYS A 286 -7.93 41.38 35.26
C LYS A 286 -6.58 41.03 34.62
N PRO A 287 -6.49 40.84 33.30
CA PRO A 287 -5.21 40.63 32.64
C PRO A 287 -4.32 41.86 32.86
N MET A 288 -3.06 41.62 33.24
CA MET A 288 -2.06 42.68 33.43
C MET A 288 -1.89 43.49 32.15
N THR A 289 -1.70 44.80 32.32
CA THR A 289 -1.38 45.68 31.18
C THR A 289 0.07 45.47 30.76
N ASP A 290 0.38 45.83 29.51
CA ASP A 290 1.73 45.67 28.95
C ASP A 290 2.80 46.39 29.81
N GLU A 291 2.46 47.54 30.40
CA GLU A 291 3.34 48.29 31.31
C GLU A 291 3.58 47.55 32.64
N GLU A 292 2.58 46.86 33.19
CA GLU A 292 2.73 46.07 34.42
C GLU A 292 3.56 44.81 34.18
N MET A 293 3.42 44.20 33.00
CA MET A 293 4.21 43.03 32.58
C MET A 293 5.68 43.39 32.38
N GLU A 294 5.96 44.55 31.78
CA GLU A 294 7.33 45.04 31.55
C GLU A 294 8.01 45.40 32.88
N ALA A 295 7.28 46.00 33.83
CA ALA A 295 7.79 46.28 35.18
C ALA A 295 8.11 45.00 35.99
N GLU A 296 7.34 43.92 35.79
CA GLU A 296 7.58 42.63 36.45
C GLU A 296 8.80 41.91 35.85
N LEU A 297 9.00 42.01 34.53
CA LEU A 297 10.19 41.49 33.84
C LEU A 297 11.47 42.20 34.29
N ASP A 298 11.43 43.53 34.44
CA ASP A 298 12.55 44.33 34.95
C ASP A 298 12.89 44.00 36.42
N ALA A 299 11.88 43.65 37.23
CA ALA A 299 12.08 43.25 38.62
C ALA A 299 12.77 41.87 38.72
N ILE A 300 12.38 40.92 37.88
CA ILE A 300 13.00 39.59 37.81
C ILE A 300 14.45 39.69 37.32
N GLU A 301 14.74 40.58 36.37
CA GLU A 301 16.09 40.79 35.85
C GLU A 301 17.03 41.45 36.89
N GLN A 302 16.49 42.13 37.90
CA GLN A 302 17.25 42.69 39.03
C GLN A 302 17.53 41.67 40.13
N GLU A 303 16.70 40.63 40.29
CA GLU A 303 16.92 39.55 41.27
C GLU A 303 18.00 38.54 40.82
N ASP A 304 18.26 38.43 39.51
CA ASP A 304 19.21 37.45 38.93
C ASP A 304 20.66 37.98 38.75
N LYS A 305 21.00 39.14 39.34
CA LYS A 305 22.38 39.66 39.34
C LYS A 305 23.13 39.19 40.61
N PRO A 306 24.32 38.55 40.48
CA PRO A 306 25.04 37.97 41.61
C PRO A 306 25.61 38.98 42.59
#